data_AF-V4XZH6-F1
#
_entry.id   AF-V4XZH6-F1
#
_cell.length_a   1.000
_cell.length_b   1.000
_cell.length_c   1.000
_cell.angle_alpha   90.00
_cell.angle_beta   90.00
_cell.angle_gamma   90.00
#
_symmetry.space_group_name_H-M   'P 1'
#
loop_
_entity.id
_entity.type
_entity.pdbx_description
1 polymer ?
#
loop_
_entity_poly.entity_id
_entity_poly.type
_entity_poly.pdbx_seq_one_letter_code
_entity_poly.pdbx_strand_id
1 'polypeptide(L)'
;MAKGLDVGTMNILSGRQEGSETVFVQQRNSFVEIEYSDMAEQMLSRSDVLHIRKDDKVYVVGDDALNFANIFNKETRRPMQHGILSSDEASAIPMIKLITEQVVGEPSRPNERLFYSSPADPIDSPLTTLYHEKTLESMLGDMG
;
A
#
# COMPACT_ATOMS: atom_id res chain seq x y z
N MET A 1 -11.51 12.91 -13.19
CA MET A 1 -10.38 13.76 -13.60
C MET A 1 -9.12 12.89 -13.56
N ALA A 2 -7.94 13.36 -13.93
CA ALA A 2 -6.75 12.52 -13.74
C ALA A 2 -6.45 12.36 -12.24
N LYS A 3 -6.02 11.18 -11.80
CA LYS A 3 -5.44 10.94 -10.46
C LYS A 3 -3.93 10.79 -10.60
N GLY A 4 -3.17 11.30 -9.63
CA GLY A 4 -1.75 11.02 -9.45
C GLY A 4 -1.53 10.02 -8.32
N LEU A 5 -0.52 9.17 -8.42
CA LEU A 5 -0.11 8.19 -7.41
C LEU A 5 1.41 8.21 -7.21
N ASP A 6 1.85 8.24 -5.97
CA ASP A 6 3.23 8.04 -5.56
C ASP A 6 3.32 6.85 -4.61
N VAL A 7 4.04 5.80 -5.02
CA VAL A 7 4.23 4.58 -4.24
C VAL A 7 5.59 4.62 -3.56
N GLY A 8 5.66 5.33 -2.43
CA GLY A 8 6.90 5.56 -1.72
C GLY A 8 7.24 4.50 -0.67
N THR A 9 8.51 4.44 -0.27
CA THR A 9 8.97 3.51 0.79
C THR A 9 8.31 3.78 2.14
N MET A 10 8.02 5.04 2.46
CA MET A 10 7.42 5.41 3.74
C MET A 10 5.90 5.45 3.69
N ASN A 11 5.35 6.03 2.64
CA ASN A 11 3.93 6.30 2.46
C ASN A 11 3.52 6.05 1.01
N ILE A 12 2.27 5.71 0.80
CA ILE A 12 1.61 5.69 -0.51
C ILE A 12 0.65 6.87 -0.54
N LEU A 13 0.72 7.68 -1.59
CA LEU A 13 -0.06 8.91 -1.74
C LEU A 13 -0.82 8.92 -3.06
N SER A 14 -2.07 9.34 -3.04
CA SER A 14 -2.76 9.79 -4.25
C SER A 14 -3.08 11.27 -4.16
N GLY A 15 -3.17 11.90 -5.33
CA GLY A 15 -3.60 13.28 -5.50
C GLY A 15 -4.65 13.39 -6.59
N ARG A 16 -5.67 14.21 -6.37
CA ARG A 16 -6.65 14.55 -7.40
C ARG A 16 -7.12 15.98 -7.26
N GLN A 17 -7.55 16.56 -8.38
CA GLN A 17 -8.10 17.90 -8.38
C GLN A 17 -9.58 17.87 -8.00
N GLU A 18 -9.98 18.71 -7.04
CA GLU A 18 -11.37 19.00 -6.69
C GLU A 18 -11.60 20.52 -6.81
N GLY A 19 -12.20 20.93 -7.92
CA GLY A 19 -12.35 22.35 -8.25
C GLY A 19 -10.99 23.04 -8.43
N SER A 20 -10.69 24.03 -7.58
CA SER A 20 -9.42 24.74 -7.57
C SER A 20 -8.37 24.13 -6.63
N GLU A 21 -8.73 23.12 -5.85
CA GLU A 21 -7.86 22.53 -4.84
C GLU A 21 -7.32 21.17 -5.27
N THR A 22 -6.18 20.78 -4.71
CA THR A 22 -5.63 19.42 -4.83
C THR A 22 -5.86 18.71 -3.50
N VAL A 23 -6.60 17.61 -3.55
CA VAL A 23 -6.88 16.75 -2.40
C VAL A 23 -5.95 15.55 -2.44
N PHE A 24 -5.36 15.24 -1.28
CA PHE A 24 -4.45 14.13 -1.10
C PHE A 24 -5.05 13.06 -0.20
N VAL A 25 -4.84 11.80 -0.55
CA VAL A 25 -5.10 10.65 0.32
C VAL A 25 -3.75 9.96 0.57
N GLN A 26 -3.48 9.60 1.82
CA GLN A 26 -2.21 9.02 2.22
C GLN A 26 -2.46 7.81 3.13
N GLN A 27 -1.60 6.80 3.01
CA GLN A 27 -1.46 5.72 3.97
C GLN A 27 0.01 5.39 4.20
N ARG A 28 0.36 4.97 5.41
CA ARG A 28 1.70 4.44 5.70
C ARG A 28 1.95 3.14 4.93
N ASN A 29 3.12 3.02 4.32
CA ASN A 29 3.54 1.82 3.62
C ASN A 29 4.11 0.80 4.63
N SER A 30 3.23 0.21 5.43
CA SER A 30 3.58 -0.78 6.44
C SER A 30 2.46 -1.78 6.67
N PHE A 31 2.82 -2.93 7.22
CA PHE A 31 1.86 -3.94 7.65
C PHE A 31 2.39 -4.70 8.87
N VAL A 32 1.49 -5.35 9.60
CA VAL A 32 1.83 -6.25 10.70
C VAL A 32 1.04 -7.55 10.56
N GLU A 33 1.69 -8.66 10.89
CA GLU A 33 1.06 -9.97 10.94
C GLU A 33 0.74 -10.32 12.40
N ILE A 34 -0.51 -10.66 12.66
CA ILE A 34 -1.00 -11.11 13.96
C ILE A 34 -1.78 -12.42 13.81
N GLU A 35 -1.83 -13.19 14.89
CA GLU A 35 -2.67 -14.38 14.97
C GLU A 35 -4.14 -13.96 15.15
N TYR A 36 -5.04 -14.67 14.49
CA TYR A 36 -6.47 -14.46 14.67
C TYR A 36 -6.90 -14.81 16.09
N SER A 37 -7.65 -13.92 16.73
CA SER A 37 -8.14 -14.07 18.10
C SER A 37 -9.40 -13.24 18.32
N ASP A 38 -10.16 -13.52 19.37
CA ASP A 38 -11.35 -12.74 19.73
C ASP A 38 -11.02 -11.25 19.94
N MET A 39 -9.84 -10.99 20.51
CA MET A 39 -9.33 -9.62 20.67
C MET A 39 -9.03 -8.96 19.31
N ALA A 40 -8.39 -9.68 18.40
CA ALA A 40 -8.14 -9.17 17.04
C ALA A 40 -9.47 -8.89 16.31
N GLU A 41 -10.44 -9.81 16.37
CA GLU A 41 -11.76 -9.64 15.76
C GLU A 41 -12.47 -8.37 16.27
N GLN A 42 -12.49 -8.14 17.58
CA GLN A 42 -13.08 -6.93 18.18
C GLN A 42 -12.40 -5.63 17.73
N MET A 43 -11.10 -5.69 17.45
CA MET A 43 -10.37 -4.52 16.94
C MET A 43 -10.62 -4.31 15.44
N LEU A 44 -10.70 -5.40 14.67
CA LEU A 44 -10.96 -5.40 13.23
C LEU A 44 -12.41 -5.03 12.89
N SER A 45 -13.37 -5.24 13.79
CA SER A 45 -14.77 -4.85 13.59
C SER A 45 -14.98 -3.33 13.50
N ARG A 46 -13.94 -2.53 13.67
CA ARG A 46 -13.93 -1.10 13.35
C ARG A 46 -13.88 -0.94 11.83
N SER A 47 -14.87 -0.26 11.26
CA SER A 47 -15.14 -0.22 9.81
C SER A 47 -13.96 0.21 8.91
N ASP A 48 -12.96 0.90 9.48
CA ASP A 48 -11.90 1.54 8.70
C ASP A 48 -10.57 0.78 8.72
N VAL A 49 -10.46 -0.35 9.44
CA VAL A 49 -9.22 -1.11 9.56
C VAL A 49 -9.00 -1.99 8.33
N LEU A 50 -8.08 -1.58 7.45
CA LEU A 50 -7.69 -2.39 6.31
C LEU A 50 -6.86 -3.60 6.73
N HIS A 51 -7.30 -4.77 6.30
CA HIS A 51 -6.63 -6.01 6.60
C HIS A 51 -6.87 -7.11 5.55
N ILE A 52 -5.97 -8.08 5.52
CA ILE A 52 -6.11 -9.33 4.77
C ILE A 52 -6.13 -10.48 5.77
N ARG A 53 -7.13 -11.35 5.68
CA ARG A 53 -7.16 -12.62 6.41
C ARG A 53 -6.63 -13.74 5.52
N LYS A 54 -5.66 -14.51 6.02
CA LYS A 54 -5.14 -15.69 5.35
C LYS A 54 -4.91 -16.78 6.39
N ASP A 55 -5.67 -17.87 6.27
CA ASP A 55 -5.69 -18.96 7.26
C ASP A 55 -5.99 -18.41 8.66
N ASP A 56 -5.15 -18.74 9.65
CA ASP A 56 -5.25 -18.26 11.03
C ASP A 56 -4.52 -16.92 11.27
N LYS A 57 -4.08 -16.25 10.20
CA LYS A 57 -3.33 -15.00 10.27
C LYS A 57 -4.14 -13.82 9.75
N VAL A 58 -3.93 -12.68 10.38
CA VAL A 58 -4.43 -11.39 9.91
C VAL A 58 -3.25 -10.47 9.63
N TYR A 59 -3.28 -9.85 8.46
CA TYR A 59 -2.34 -8.83 8.05
C TYR A 59 -3.04 -7.49 8.11
N VAL A 60 -2.71 -6.66 9.09
CA VAL A 60 -3.24 -5.28 9.19
C VAL A 60 -2.26 -4.36 8.46
N VAL A 61 -2.78 -3.50 7.58
CA VAL A 61 -1.98 -2.65 6.71
C VAL A 61 -2.20 -1.16 7.00
N GLY A 62 -1.37 -0.31 6.42
CA GLY A 62 -1.57 1.14 6.49
C GLY A 62 -1.20 1.73 7.86
N ASP A 63 -1.94 2.77 8.24
CA ASP A 63 -1.70 3.51 9.49
C ASP A 63 -2.00 2.66 10.74
N ASP A 64 -2.97 1.76 10.67
CA ASP A 64 -3.36 0.89 11.78
C ASP A 64 -2.31 -0.17 12.11
N ALA A 65 -1.43 -0.51 11.16
CA ALA A 65 -0.41 -1.54 11.36
C ALA A 65 0.47 -1.25 12.59
N LEU A 66 0.80 0.02 12.85
CA LEU A 66 1.61 0.40 14.01
C LEU A 66 0.86 0.22 15.33
N ASN A 67 -0.43 0.57 15.35
CA ASN A 67 -1.27 0.42 16.54
C ASN A 67 -1.42 -1.06 16.92
N PHE A 68 -1.71 -1.90 15.94
CA PHE A 68 -1.80 -3.34 16.13
C PHE A 68 -0.44 -3.94 16.53
N ALA A 69 0.66 -3.53 15.89
CA ALA A 69 1.99 -3.99 16.27
C ALA A 69 2.30 -3.72 17.75
N ASN A 70 2.00 -2.51 18.24
CA ASN A 70 2.19 -2.18 19.65
C ASN A 70 1.33 -3.02 20.59
N ILE A 71 0.06 -3.23 20.27
CA ILE A 71 -0.88 -3.99 21.10
C ILE A 71 -0.50 -5.47 21.19
N PHE A 72 -0.09 -6.06 20.07
CA PHE A 72 0.28 -7.47 19.98
C PHE A 72 1.78 -7.72 20.24
N ASN A 73 2.53 -6.68 20.64
CA ASN A 73 3.97 -6.71 20.87
C ASN A 73 4.75 -7.35 19.71
N LYS A 74 4.49 -6.85 18.50
CA LYS A 74 5.11 -7.22 17.22
C LYS A 74 5.81 -6.02 16.60
N GLU A 75 6.61 -6.26 15.58
CA GLU A 75 7.18 -5.22 14.73
C GLU A 75 6.39 -5.08 13.43
N THR A 76 6.34 -3.85 12.90
CA THR A 76 5.80 -3.61 11.56
C THR A 76 6.84 -3.95 10.50
N ARG A 77 6.38 -4.44 9.36
CA ARG A 77 7.17 -4.72 8.17
C ARG A 77 6.81 -3.73 7.06
N ARG A 78 7.70 -3.59 6.07
CA ARG A 78 7.53 -2.66 4.95
C ARG A 78 7.62 -3.42 3.62
N PRO A 79 6.66 -3.22 2.71
CA PRO A 79 6.73 -3.80 1.38
C PRO A 79 7.86 -3.30 0.48
N MET A 80 8.48 -2.18 0.87
CA MET A 80 9.51 -1.51 0.08
C MET A 80 10.77 -1.28 0.89
N GLN A 81 11.91 -1.34 0.20
CA GLN A 81 13.23 -1.02 0.71
C GLN A 81 14.04 -0.36 -0.42
N HIS A 82 14.91 0.60 -0.07
CA HIS A 82 15.76 1.31 -1.05
C HIS A 82 14.97 1.95 -2.22
N GLY A 83 13.75 2.45 -1.97
CA GLY A 83 12.94 3.09 -3.00
C GLY A 83 12.16 2.12 -3.89
N ILE A 84 12.36 0.81 -3.79
CA ILE A 84 11.69 -0.19 -4.63
C ILE A 84 10.95 -1.24 -3.79
N LEU A 85 10.13 -2.07 -4.43
CA LEU A 85 9.54 -3.24 -3.79
C LEU A 85 10.63 -4.20 -3.32
N SER A 86 10.48 -4.70 -2.10
CA SER A 86 11.39 -5.73 -1.58
C SER A 86 11.18 -7.03 -2.35
N SER A 87 12.26 -7.59 -2.90
CA SER A 87 12.27 -8.92 -3.52
C SER A 87 12.18 -10.06 -2.49
N ASP A 88 12.55 -9.77 -1.26
CA ASP A 88 12.75 -10.78 -0.21
C ASP A 88 11.44 -11.13 0.50
N GLU A 89 10.38 -10.35 0.26
CA GLU A 89 9.11 -10.47 0.97
C GLU A 89 7.92 -10.60 0.02
N ALA A 90 7.74 -11.80 -0.55
CA ALA A 90 6.61 -12.11 -1.44
C ALA A 90 5.24 -11.83 -0.79
N SER A 91 5.14 -11.94 0.54
CA SER A 91 3.92 -11.61 1.30
C SER A 91 3.58 -10.12 1.29
N ALA A 92 4.49 -9.24 0.87
CA ALA A 92 4.27 -7.81 0.90
C ALA A 92 3.56 -7.25 -0.35
N ILE A 93 3.56 -8.00 -1.46
CA ILE A 93 2.89 -7.63 -2.71
C ILE A 93 1.37 -7.49 -2.51
N PRO A 94 0.65 -8.44 -1.87
CA PRO A 94 -0.77 -8.23 -1.56
C PRO A 94 -1.02 -7.04 -0.62
N MET A 95 -0.08 -6.76 0.29
CA MET A 95 -0.22 -5.65 1.26
C MET A 95 -0.14 -4.30 0.57
N ILE A 96 0.88 -4.09 -0.26
CA ILE A 96 1.04 -2.83 -0.98
C ILE A 96 -0.09 -2.62 -1.99
N LYS A 97 -0.58 -3.70 -2.62
CA LYS A 97 -1.77 -3.65 -3.49
C LYS A 97 -2.99 -3.12 -2.73
N LEU A 98 -3.30 -3.70 -1.57
CA LEU A 98 -4.44 -3.26 -0.75
C LEU A 98 -4.32 -1.80 -0.27
N ILE A 99 -3.11 -1.37 0.16
CA ILE A 99 -2.88 0.03 0.55
C ILE A 99 -3.08 0.97 -0.66
N THR A 100 -2.60 0.54 -1.83
CA THR A 100 -2.71 1.32 -3.08
C THR A 100 -4.16 1.46 -3.52
N GLU A 101 -4.92 0.37 -3.49
CA GLU A 101 -6.36 0.36 -3.77
C GLU A 101 -7.11 1.34 -2.87
N GLN A 102 -6.81 1.36 -1.56
CA GLN A 102 -7.45 2.29 -0.64
C GLN A 102 -7.10 3.74 -0.93
N VAL A 103 -5.83 4.01 -1.23
CA VAL A 103 -5.36 5.38 -1.45
C VAL A 103 -5.86 5.93 -2.79
N VAL A 104 -5.92 5.10 -3.85
CA VAL A 104 -6.43 5.51 -5.16
C VAL A 104 -7.96 5.56 -5.17
N GLY A 105 -8.62 4.58 -4.57
CA GLY A 105 -10.07 4.38 -4.59
C GLY A 105 -10.63 4.07 -5.98
N GLU A 106 -11.94 3.85 -6.03
CA GLU A 106 -12.65 3.52 -7.27
C GLU A 106 -12.55 4.63 -8.33
N PRO A 107 -12.56 4.28 -9.62
CA PRO A 107 -12.61 5.26 -10.70
C PRO A 107 -13.96 5.98 -10.70
N SER A 108 -13.94 7.32 -10.83
CA SER A 108 -15.17 8.12 -10.87
C SER A 108 -15.89 8.04 -12.22
N ARG A 109 -15.25 7.47 -13.25
CA ARG A 109 -15.80 7.25 -14.59
C ARG A 109 -15.03 6.16 -15.34
N PRO A 110 -15.62 5.52 -16.36
CA PRO A 110 -14.89 4.57 -17.20
C PRO A 110 -13.64 5.19 -17.84
N ASN A 111 -12.55 4.42 -17.87
CA ASN A 111 -11.25 4.84 -18.42
C ASN A 111 -10.69 6.13 -17.76
N GLU A 112 -10.91 6.31 -16.45
CA GLU A 112 -10.28 7.39 -15.70
C GLU A 112 -8.76 7.18 -15.68
N ARG A 113 -7.99 8.21 -16.05
CA ARG A 113 -6.53 8.10 -16.15
C ARG A 113 -5.90 8.23 -14.77
N LEU A 114 -5.10 7.23 -14.40
CA LEU A 114 -4.18 7.26 -13.28
C LEU A 114 -2.76 7.46 -13.81
N PHE A 115 -2.04 8.43 -13.25
CA PHE A 115 -0.63 8.67 -13.50
C PHE A 115 0.13 8.28 -12.23
N TYR A 116 1.22 7.54 -12.37
CA TYR A 116 2.04 7.14 -11.24
C TYR A 116 3.52 7.41 -11.51
N SER A 117 4.30 7.59 -10.46
CA SER A 117 5.76 7.71 -10.52
C SER A 117 6.46 6.41 -10.12
N SER A 118 7.63 6.18 -10.69
CA SER A 118 8.56 5.12 -10.30
C SER A 118 9.98 5.70 -10.27
N PRO A 119 10.85 5.29 -9.32
CA PRO A 119 12.23 5.76 -9.28
C PRO A 119 13.02 5.31 -10.51
N ALA A 120 14.01 6.12 -10.88
CA ALA A 120 15.01 5.73 -11.85
C ALA A 120 16.03 4.76 -11.24
N ASP A 121 16.75 4.04 -12.09
CA ASP A 121 17.90 3.24 -11.67
C ASP A 121 18.93 4.14 -10.95
N PRO A 122 19.40 3.76 -9.75
CA PRO A 122 20.44 4.49 -9.04
C PRO A 122 21.76 4.49 -9.84
N ILE A 123 22.44 5.64 -9.89
CA ILE A 123 23.70 5.80 -10.63
C ILE A 123 24.85 5.04 -9.97
N ASP A 124 24.79 4.89 -8.65
CA ASP A 124 25.84 4.38 -7.76
C ASP A 124 25.64 2.91 -7.34
N SER A 125 24.66 2.21 -7.93
CA SER A 125 24.33 0.83 -7.58
C SER A 125 23.91 0.03 -8.82
N PRO A 126 24.22 -1.29 -8.89
CA PRO A 126 23.71 -2.15 -9.97
C PRO A 126 22.22 -2.49 -9.83
N LEU A 127 21.54 -1.95 -8.82
CA LEU A 127 20.11 -2.14 -8.59
C LEU A 127 19.31 -1.60 -9.78
N THR A 128 18.33 -2.39 -10.24
CA THR A 128 17.39 -1.99 -11.29
C THR A 128 15.98 -1.85 -10.72
N THR A 129 15.24 -0.85 -11.18
CA THR A 129 13.86 -0.59 -10.76
C THR A 129 12.83 -1.33 -11.62
N LEU A 130 13.26 -2.09 -12.64
CA LEU A 130 12.39 -2.80 -13.58
C LEU A 130 11.36 -3.71 -12.90
N TYR A 131 11.76 -4.50 -11.90
CA TYR A 131 10.82 -5.35 -11.16
C TYR A 131 9.73 -4.53 -10.47
N HIS A 132 10.13 -3.42 -9.86
CA HIS A 132 9.21 -2.52 -9.18
C HIS A 132 8.24 -1.85 -10.16
N GLU A 133 8.74 -1.32 -11.28
CA GLU A 133 7.91 -0.72 -12.34
C GLU A 133 6.90 -1.74 -12.90
N LYS A 134 7.35 -2.93 -13.31
CA LYS A 134 6.47 -3.97 -13.89
C LYS A 134 5.43 -4.47 -12.90
N THR A 135 5.78 -4.55 -11.62
CA THR A 135 4.85 -4.97 -10.58
C THR A 135 3.79 -3.90 -10.33
N LEU A 136 4.18 -2.62 -10.29
CA LEU A 136 3.22 -1.52 -10.19
C LEU A 136 2.30 -1.44 -11.42
N GLU A 137 2.84 -1.57 -12.63
CA GLU A 137 2.04 -1.63 -13.86
C GLU A 137 0.98 -2.74 -13.79
N SER A 138 1.38 -3.94 -13.37
CA SER A 138 0.46 -5.06 -13.22
C SER A 138 -0.60 -4.80 -12.16
N MET A 139 -0.21 -4.28 -10.98
CA MET A 139 -1.16 -3.99 -9.90
C MET A 139 -2.18 -2.94 -10.30
N LEU A 140 -1.73 -1.84 -10.92
CA LEU A 140 -2.59 -0.73 -11.32
C LEU A 140 -3.46 -1.08 -12.52
N GLY A 141 -2.98 -1.93 -13.44
CA GLY A 141 -3.76 -2.44 -14.56
C GLY A 141 -4.97 -3.28 -14.14
N ASP A 142 -4.93 -3.89 -12.94
CA ASP A 142 -6.06 -4.65 -12.39
C ASP A 142 -7.18 -3.75 -11.81
N MET A 143 -6.95 -2.44 -11.66
CA MET A 143 -7.84 -1.53 -10.92
C MET A 143 -8.93 -0.84 -11.76
N GLY A 144 -9.10 -1.23 -13.03
CA GLY A 144 -10.22 -0.78 -13.89
C GLY A 144 -9.83 0.04 -15.11
#